data_AF-A0A4R4JZA6-F1
#
_entry.id   AF-A0A4R4JZA6-F1
#
_cell.length_a   1.000
_cell.length_b   1.000
_cell.length_c   1.000
_cell.angle_alpha   90.00
_cell.angle_beta   90.00
_cell.angle_gamma   90.00
#
_symmetry.space_group_name_H-M   'P 1'
#
loop_
_entity.id
_entity.type
_entity.pdbx_description
1 polymer ?
#
loop_
_entity_poly.entity_id
_entity_poly.type
_entity_poly.pdbx_seq_one_letter_code
_entity_poly.pdbx_strand_id
1 'polypeptide(L)'
;MPHNYDYSEPERLLSKARLTSYRTSLITRNNSQLFGAYCWNLAVVSAFYPLVQLIEVALRNAMNNVAQAKYSGSSGQYWFDLIPFNQDINDQGQSISSEQVKNFKANMKSAKKSAMRSLEEKGIVSSIPTLDQVISQTDFSTWEYLLDKHFYDGSNNHFLWPNGLSKVFKKLPRVGVRKNVAFHQRDIIRRRIEEVRVFRNRISHNEPAWRVNNVTAKEDVISTLTERLNGMMELLFWISPKFSQYVRDVGIEARIKQMLHLVEMNRYMQSFERHEINDIDNLIDLANRVNSENHRCYFNVSGKLGILVPCNTSLLQ
;
A
#
# COMPACT_ATOMS: atom_id res chain seq x y z
N MET A 1 -26.65 -6.40 1.07
CA MET A 1 -26.87 -7.80 1.43
C MET A 1 -28.36 -8.06 1.60
N PRO A 2 -28.91 -9.20 1.15
CA PRO A 2 -30.34 -9.46 1.25
C PRO A 2 -30.77 -9.58 2.73
N HIS A 3 -31.83 -8.90 3.14
CA HIS A 3 -32.34 -9.01 4.52
C HIS A 3 -32.81 -10.43 4.87
N ASN A 4 -33.28 -11.17 3.87
CA ASN A 4 -33.86 -12.52 4.04
C ASN A 4 -32.86 -13.63 3.71
N TYR A 5 -31.55 -13.36 3.76
CA TYR A 5 -30.52 -14.37 3.52
C TYR A 5 -30.24 -15.16 4.81
N ASP A 6 -29.99 -16.46 4.69
CA ASP A 6 -29.53 -17.27 5.82
C ASP A 6 -28.02 -17.06 6.05
N TYR A 7 -27.71 -16.28 7.09
CA TYR A 7 -26.33 -15.94 7.45
C TYR A 7 -25.62 -16.98 8.32
N SER A 8 -26.29 -18.09 8.69
CA SER A 8 -25.74 -19.11 9.59
C SER A 8 -24.44 -19.73 9.07
N GLU A 9 -24.43 -20.12 7.79
CA GLU A 9 -23.29 -20.78 7.15
C GLU A 9 -22.09 -19.82 6.95
N PRO A 10 -22.26 -18.58 6.41
CA PRO A 10 -21.18 -17.60 6.40
C PRO A 10 -20.63 -17.26 7.79
N GLU A 11 -21.46 -17.19 8.83
CA GLU A 11 -21.02 -16.92 10.21
C GLU A 11 -20.15 -18.06 10.74
N ARG A 12 -20.53 -19.30 10.46
CA ARG A 12 -19.77 -20.51 10.80
C ARG A 12 -18.39 -20.52 10.15
N LEU A 13 -18.30 -20.14 8.87
CA LEU A 13 -17.07 -20.20 8.08
C LEU A 13 -16.11 -19.01 8.35
N LEU A 14 -16.64 -17.80 8.59
CA LEU A 14 -15.81 -16.61 8.80
C LEU A 14 -15.34 -16.43 10.26
N SER A 15 -15.91 -17.20 11.19
CA SER A 15 -15.74 -17.12 12.65
C SER A 15 -16.30 -15.84 13.29
N LYS A 16 -16.89 -16.00 14.48
CA LYS A 16 -17.39 -14.88 15.30
C LYS A 16 -16.30 -13.87 15.65
N ALA A 17 -15.09 -14.36 15.98
CA ALA A 17 -13.97 -13.51 16.37
C ALA A 17 -13.60 -12.47 15.29
N ARG A 18 -13.58 -12.89 14.01
CA ARG A 18 -13.29 -11.98 12.89
C ARG A 18 -14.42 -10.98 12.65
N LEU A 19 -15.67 -11.39 12.84
CA LEU A 19 -16.84 -10.54 12.64
C LEU A 19 -17.03 -9.50 13.76
N THR A 20 -16.63 -9.80 15.00
CA THR A 20 -16.74 -8.88 16.15
C THR A 20 -16.09 -7.53 15.89
N SER A 21 -14.92 -7.50 15.25
CA SER A 21 -14.22 -6.26 14.91
C SER A 21 -15.06 -5.31 14.05
N TYR A 22 -15.80 -5.84 13.06
CA TYR A 22 -16.67 -5.04 12.21
C TYR A 22 -17.92 -4.57 12.96
N ARG A 23 -18.49 -5.43 13.80
CA ARG A 23 -19.66 -5.08 14.62
C ARG A 23 -19.35 -3.90 15.54
N THR A 24 -18.19 -3.93 16.21
CA THR A 24 -17.75 -2.88 17.13
C THR A 24 -17.39 -1.59 16.40
N SER A 25 -16.55 -1.65 15.36
CA SER A 25 -16.08 -0.43 14.67
C SER A 25 -17.16 0.30 13.86
N LEU A 26 -18.16 -0.42 13.33
CA LEU A 26 -19.14 0.14 12.39
C LEU A 26 -20.57 0.15 12.94
N ILE A 27 -20.75 -0.26 14.21
CA ILE A 27 -22.03 -0.23 14.93
C ILE A 27 -23.17 -0.89 14.13
N THR A 28 -22.90 -2.11 13.64
CA THR A 28 -23.84 -2.83 12.77
C THR A 28 -25.01 -3.38 13.60
N ARG A 29 -26.25 -3.13 13.16
CA ARG A 29 -27.47 -3.47 13.91
C ARG A 29 -28.00 -4.88 13.67
N ASN A 30 -27.67 -5.47 12.52
CA ASN A 30 -28.16 -6.80 12.12
C ASN A 30 -27.12 -7.53 11.26
N ASN A 31 -27.36 -8.80 10.97
CA ASN A 31 -26.44 -9.62 10.17
C ASN A 31 -26.25 -9.06 8.75
N SER A 32 -27.30 -8.57 8.09
CA SER A 32 -27.16 -7.94 6.77
C SER A 32 -26.14 -6.79 6.76
N GLN A 33 -26.17 -5.91 7.78
CA GLN A 33 -25.19 -4.84 7.93
C GLN A 33 -23.79 -5.37 8.27
N LEU A 34 -23.68 -6.38 9.13
CA LEU A 34 -22.40 -6.98 9.53
C LEU A 34 -21.67 -7.64 8.35
N PHE A 35 -22.38 -8.48 7.59
CA PHE A 35 -21.81 -9.10 6.39
C PHE A 35 -21.62 -8.08 5.26
N GLY A 36 -22.47 -7.05 5.19
CA GLY A 36 -22.25 -5.89 4.33
C GLY A 36 -20.92 -5.19 4.64
N ALA A 37 -20.66 -4.88 5.91
CA ALA A 37 -19.43 -4.27 6.38
C ALA A 37 -18.19 -5.12 6.04
N TYR A 38 -18.28 -6.43 6.25
CA TYR A 38 -17.22 -7.37 5.88
C TYR A 38 -16.93 -7.35 4.36
N CYS A 39 -17.97 -7.42 3.52
CA CYS A 39 -17.81 -7.38 2.07
C CYS A 39 -17.35 -6.00 1.56
N TRP A 40 -17.72 -4.92 2.23
CA TRP A 40 -17.15 -3.60 1.96
C TRP A 40 -15.65 -3.59 2.22
N ASN A 41 -15.17 -4.15 3.35
CA ASN A 41 -13.75 -4.27 3.62
C ASN A 41 -13.02 -5.09 2.53
N LEU A 42 -13.59 -6.20 2.06
CA LEU A 42 -13.01 -6.95 0.94
C LEU A 42 -12.89 -6.09 -0.34
N ALA A 43 -13.90 -5.26 -0.63
CA ALA A 43 -13.87 -4.36 -1.77
C ALA A 43 -12.82 -3.24 -1.60
N VAL A 44 -12.68 -2.69 -0.39
CA VAL A 44 -11.63 -1.72 -0.04
C VAL A 44 -10.24 -2.34 -0.22
N VAL A 45 -9.98 -3.50 0.39
CA VAL A 45 -8.71 -4.22 0.28
C VAL A 45 -8.36 -4.49 -1.18
N SER A 46 -9.34 -4.95 -1.96
CA SER A 46 -9.18 -5.21 -3.39
C SER A 46 -8.82 -3.95 -4.18
N ALA A 47 -9.42 -2.80 -3.83
CA ALA A 47 -9.13 -1.52 -4.47
C ALA A 47 -7.74 -0.97 -4.14
N PHE A 48 -7.22 -1.22 -2.92
CA PHE A 48 -5.88 -0.81 -2.52
C PHE A 48 -4.76 -1.65 -3.16
N TYR A 49 -5.03 -2.91 -3.49
CA TYR A 49 -4.01 -3.87 -3.91
C TYR A 49 -3.17 -3.42 -5.12
N PRO A 50 -3.75 -2.85 -6.20
CA PRO A 50 -2.95 -2.33 -7.31
C PRO A 50 -1.97 -1.22 -6.89
N LEU A 51 -2.41 -0.29 -6.02
CA LEU A 51 -1.56 0.82 -5.57
C LEU A 51 -0.38 0.31 -4.74
N VAL A 52 -0.64 -0.62 -3.82
CA VAL A 52 0.41 -1.27 -3.01
C VAL A 52 1.46 -1.90 -3.92
N GLN A 53 1.02 -2.70 -4.91
CA GLN A 53 1.92 -3.40 -5.81
C GLN A 53 2.79 -2.44 -6.63
N LEU A 54 2.20 -1.35 -7.14
CA LEU A 54 2.94 -0.34 -7.90
C LEU A 54 3.98 0.36 -7.02
N ILE A 55 3.65 0.69 -5.77
CA ILE A 55 4.61 1.28 -4.82
C ILE A 55 5.75 0.31 -4.52
N GLU A 56 5.46 -0.97 -4.24
CA GLU A 56 6.48 -1.98 -3.93
C GLU A 56 7.48 -2.14 -5.08
N VAL A 57 6.97 -2.32 -6.30
CA VAL A 57 7.81 -2.47 -7.50
C VAL A 57 8.60 -1.19 -7.79
N ALA A 58 7.96 -0.02 -7.72
CA ALA A 58 8.63 1.25 -8.01
C ALA A 58 9.74 1.56 -6.98
N LEU A 59 9.46 1.38 -5.68
CA LEU A 59 10.43 1.60 -4.62
C LEU A 59 11.64 0.69 -4.77
N ARG A 60 11.39 -0.62 -4.91
CA ARG A 60 12.42 -1.64 -5.11
C ARG A 60 13.31 -1.30 -6.29
N ASN A 61 12.72 -1.03 -7.45
CA ASN A 61 13.48 -0.78 -8.68
C ASN A 61 14.27 0.53 -8.56
N ALA A 62 13.67 1.58 -7.99
CA ALA A 62 14.36 2.85 -7.78
C ALA A 62 15.60 2.69 -6.87
N MET A 63 15.48 1.96 -5.77
CA MET A 63 16.59 1.71 -4.85
C MET A 63 17.65 0.78 -5.46
N ASN A 64 17.22 -0.32 -6.09
CA ASN A 64 18.10 -1.28 -6.75
C ASN A 64 18.96 -0.61 -7.82
N ASN A 65 18.37 0.20 -8.70
CA ASN A 65 19.09 0.85 -9.79
C ASN A 65 20.19 1.80 -9.28
N VAL A 66 19.92 2.54 -8.19
CA VAL A 66 20.91 3.43 -7.59
C VAL A 66 22.01 2.65 -6.88
N ALA A 67 21.67 1.55 -6.20
CA ALA A 67 22.65 0.70 -5.53
C ALA A 67 23.55 -0.03 -6.54
N GLN A 68 22.97 -0.63 -7.58
CA GLN A 68 23.70 -1.32 -8.66
C GLN A 68 24.67 -0.37 -9.39
N ALA A 69 24.22 0.85 -9.71
CA ALA A 69 25.09 1.85 -10.35
C ALA A 69 26.26 2.31 -9.46
N LYS A 70 26.14 2.13 -8.13
CA LYS A 70 27.17 2.54 -7.17
C LYS A 70 28.14 1.41 -6.82
N TYR A 71 27.64 0.19 -6.66
CA TYR A 71 28.43 -0.96 -6.26
C TYR A 71 28.52 -1.95 -7.42
N SER A 72 29.62 -1.86 -8.16
CA SER A 72 29.99 -2.86 -9.18
C SER A 72 31.06 -3.76 -8.60
N GLY A 73 30.75 -5.06 -8.48
CA GLY A 73 31.69 -6.08 -8.03
C GLY A 73 32.33 -6.85 -9.19
N SER A 74 33.20 -7.80 -8.84
CA SER A 74 33.66 -8.83 -9.77
C SER A 74 32.49 -9.68 -10.26
N SER A 75 32.68 -10.41 -11.38
CA SER A 75 31.66 -11.30 -11.93
C SER A 75 31.06 -12.23 -10.86
N GLY A 76 29.73 -12.18 -10.70
CA GLY A 76 28.99 -13.00 -9.74
C GLY A 76 28.76 -12.38 -8.35
N GLN A 77 29.26 -11.17 -8.07
CA GLN A 77 28.93 -10.43 -6.84
C GLN A 77 27.74 -9.50 -7.04
N TYR A 78 26.80 -9.49 -6.09
CA TYR A 78 25.68 -8.55 -6.12
C TYR A 78 26.01 -7.30 -5.30
N TRP A 79 25.38 -6.16 -5.62
CA TRP A 79 25.60 -4.91 -4.91
C TRP A 79 25.32 -5.02 -3.40
N PHE A 80 24.38 -5.88 -3.00
CA PHE A 80 23.99 -6.07 -1.60
C PHE A 80 25.01 -6.87 -0.79
N ASP A 81 25.98 -7.52 -1.44
CA ASP A 81 27.14 -8.14 -0.79
C ASP A 81 28.23 -7.11 -0.50
N LEU A 82 28.21 -5.96 -1.21
CA LEU A 82 29.25 -4.94 -1.19
C LEU A 82 28.87 -3.67 -0.41
N ILE A 83 27.57 -3.49 -0.14
CA ILE A 83 27.08 -2.28 0.50
C ILE A 83 27.65 -2.10 1.92
N PRO A 84 28.30 -0.95 2.22
CA PRO A 84 28.85 -0.71 3.54
C PRO A 84 27.74 -0.41 4.56
N PHE A 85 28.02 -0.75 5.81
CA PHE A 85 27.18 -0.43 6.96
C PHE A 85 28.05 -0.23 8.21
N ASN A 86 27.58 0.62 9.11
CA ASN A 86 28.19 0.85 10.42
C ASN A 86 27.84 -0.28 11.39
N GLN A 87 28.78 -0.64 12.25
CA GLN A 87 28.59 -1.62 13.32
C GLN A 87 28.32 -0.90 14.64
N ASP A 88 27.50 -1.52 15.49
CA ASP A 88 27.32 -1.13 16.88
C ASP A 88 28.44 -1.74 17.74
N ILE A 89 28.62 -1.25 18.96
CA ILE A 89 29.53 -1.81 19.96
C ILE A 89 28.68 -2.37 21.10
N ASN A 90 28.87 -3.64 21.44
CA ASN A 90 28.17 -4.26 22.57
C ASN A 90 28.81 -3.87 23.91
N ASP A 91 28.17 -4.27 25.02
CA ASP A 91 28.66 -3.98 26.39
C ASP A 91 30.06 -4.56 26.67
N GLN A 92 30.53 -5.50 25.83
CA GLN A 92 31.86 -6.13 25.91
C GLN A 92 32.88 -5.48 24.96
N GLY A 93 32.55 -4.35 24.32
CA GLY A 93 33.43 -3.65 23.38
C GLY A 93 33.56 -4.33 22.00
N GLN A 94 32.79 -5.37 21.71
CA GLN A 94 32.84 -6.10 20.44
C GLN A 94 31.91 -5.45 19.41
N SER A 95 32.38 -5.35 18.19
CA SER A 95 31.59 -4.82 17.09
C SER A 95 30.52 -5.83 16.65
N ILE A 96 29.26 -5.40 16.66
CA ILE A 96 28.10 -6.22 16.31
C ILE A 96 27.27 -5.53 15.22
N SER A 97 26.68 -6.34 14.33
CA SER A 97 25.69 -5.81 13.38
C SER A 97 24.34 -5.61 14.07
N SER A 98 23.69 -4.49 13.81
CA SER A 98 22.33 -4.20 14.26
C SER A 98 21.33 -5.22 13.71
N GLU A 99 20.16 -5.30 14.36
CA GLU A 99 19.08 -6.20 13.95
C GLU A 99 18.63 -5.91 12.51
N GLN A 100 18.53 -4.63 12.13
CA GLN A 100 18.09 -4.23 10.80
C GLN A 100 19.08 -4.62 9.71
N VAL A 101 20.39 -4.53 9.97
CA VAL A 101 21.42 -5.02 9.04
C VAL A 101 21.34 -6.54 8.92
N LYS A 102 21.16 -7.26 10.03
CA LYS A 102 20.99 -8.72 10.02
C LYS A 102 19.75 -9.13 9.22
N ASN A 103 18.62 -8.46 9.45
CA ASN A 103 17.36 -8.72 8.75
C ASN A 103 17.45 -8.39 7.25
N PHE A 104 18.11 -7.29 6.88
CA PHE A 104 18.39 -6.98 5.48
C PHE A 104 19.17 -8.10 4.78
N LYS A 105 20.28 -8.55 5.39
CA LYS A 105 21.11 -9.64 4.85
C LYS A 105 20.35 -10.96 4.78
N ALA A 106 19.54 -11.27 5.80
CA ALA A 106 18.70 -12.46 5.84
C ALA A 106 17.66 -12.45 4.71
N ASN A 107 16.99 -11.31 4.49
CA ASN A 107 16.04 -11.14 3.39
C ASN A 107 16.70 -11.33 2.03
N MET A 108 17.85 -10.70 1.78
CA MET A 108 18.59 -10.86 0.52
C MET A 108 19.03 -12.31 0.29
N LYS A 109 19.49 -13.00 1.34
CA LYS A 109 19.84 -14.43 1.27
C LYS A 109 18.62 -15.30 0.96
N SER A 110 17.48 -15.01 1.58
CA SER A 110 16.21 -15.70 1.33
C SER A 110 15.76 -15.49 -0.13
N ALA A 111 15.78 -14.25 -0.61
CA ALA A 111 15.44 -13.89 -1.98
C ALA A 111 16.32 -14.61 -3.00
N LYS A 112 17.65 -14.67 -2.77
CA LYS A 112 18.59 -15.41 -3.61
C LYS A 112 18.26 -16.91 -3.65
N LYS A 113 17.93 -17.51 -2.51
CA LYS A 113 17.54 -18.92 -2.42
C LYS A 113 16.22 -19.19 -3.15
N SER A 114 15.22 -18.32 -3.01
CA SER A 114 13.96 -18.42 -3.75
C SER A 114 14.17 -18.29 -5.25
N ALA A 115 15.03 -17.36 -5.69
CA ALA A 115 15.37 -17.21 -7.10
C ALA A 115 16.04 -18.47 -7.68
N MET A 116 16.97 -19.09 -6.94
CA MET A 116 17.58 -20.37 -7.33
C MET A 116 16.55 -21.48 -7.46
N ARG A 117 15.64 -21.63 -6.49
CA ARG A 117 14.55 -22.62 -6.55
C ARG A 117 13.65 -22.43 -7.77
N SER A 118 13.28 -21.18 -8.08
CA SER A 118 12.48 -20.88 -9.27
C SER A 118 13.19 -21.17 -10.59
N LEU A 119 14.53 -21.25 -10.61
CA LEU A 119 15.31 -21.67 -11.78
C LEU A 119 15.39 -23.19 -11.87
N GLU A 120 15.56 -23.87 -10.74
CA GLU A 120 15.52 -25.34 -10.64
C GLU A 120 14.16 -25.89 -11.10
N GLU A 121 13.05 -25.28 -10.68
CA GLU A 121 11.69 -25.63 -11.11
C GLU A 121 11.47 -25.47 -12.62
N LYS A 122 12.27 -24.61 -13.27
CA LYS A 122 12.25 -24.40 -14.73
C LYS A 122 13.24 -25.31 -15.47
N GLY A 123 13.91 -26.22 -14.77
CA GLY A 123 14.91 -27.13 -15.34
C GLY A 123 16.27 -26.49 -15.63
N ILE A 124 16.54 -25.27 -15.13
CA ILE A 124 17.82 -24.58 -15.32
C ILE A 124 18.76 -24.93 -14.16
N VAL A 125 19.54 -25.99 -14.33
CA VAL A 125 20.45 -26.52 -13.31
C VAL A 125 21.72 -25.66 -13.20
N SER A 126 22.17 -25.38 -11.97
CA SER A 126 23.45 -24.71 -11.65
C SER A 126 23.63 -23.29 -12.19
N SER A 127 22.55 -22.53 -12.35
CA SER A 127 22.62 -21.12 -12.74
C SER A 127 22.72 -20.20 -11.52
N ILE A 128 23.66 -19.25 -11.58
CA ILE A 128 23.69 -18.10 -10.66
C ILE A 128 22.50 -17.20 -11.07
N PRO A 129 21.55 -16.90 -10.17
CA PRO A 129 20.40 -16.08 -10.55
C PRO A 129 20.86 -14.69 -11.00
N THR A 130 20.15 -14.09 -11.94
CA THR A 130 20.39 -12.68 -12.29
C THR A 130 20.00 -11.77 -11.12
N LEU A 131 20.55 -10.55 -11.06
CA LEU A 131 20.16 -9.58 -10.04
C LEU A 131 18.64 -9.36 -10.06
N ASP A 132 18.04 -9.20 -11.23
CA ASP A 132 16.60 -8.99 -11.35
C ASP A 132 15.77 -10.16 -10.83
N GLN A 133 16.24 -11.40 -11.00
CA GLN A 133 15.59 -12.58 -10.41
C GLN A 133 15.67 -12.60 -8.88
N VAL A 134 16.78 -12.11 -8.29
CA VAL A 134 16.91 -11.99 -6.83
C VAL A 134 16.03 -10.87 -6.30
N ILE A 135 16.12 -9.68 -6.90
CA ILE A 135 15.36 -8.47 -6.51
C ILE A 135 13.86 -8.73 -6.66
N SER A 136 13.46 -9.34 -7.78
CA SER A 136 12.46 -10.40 -7.89
C SER A 136 11.67 -10.80 -6.63
N GLN A 137 12.41 -11.45 -5.75
CA GLN A 137 11.95 -12.29 -4.64
C GLN A 137 12.13 -11.61 -3.28
N THR A 138 12.53 -10.34 -3.25
CA THR A 138 12.73 -9.62 -1.98
C THR A 138 11.41 -9.25 -1.35
N ASP A 139 11.30 -9.45 -0.04
CA ASP A 139 10.19 -8.90 0.74
C ASP A 139 10.26 -7.37 0.81
N PHE A 140 9.09 -6.71 0.86
CA PHE A 140 8.97 -5.26 1.03
C PHE A 140 9.86 -4.71 2.16
N SER A 141 9.97 -5.41 3.30
CA SER A 141 10.76 -4.99 4.47
C SER A 141 12.26 -4.79 4.16
N THR A 142 12.78 -5.48 3.14
CA THR A 142 14.18 -5.34 2.69
C THR A 142 14.53 -3.89 2.38
N TRP A 143 13.61 -3.20 1.69
CA TRP A 143 13.79 -1.83 1.22
C TRP A 143 13.64 -0.81 2.36
N GLU A 144 12.85 -1.14 3.39
CA GLU A 144 12.80 -0.37 4.63
C GLU A 144 14.10 -0.49 5.42
N TYR A 145 14.63 -1.71 5.61
CA TYR A 145 15.86 -1.94 6.36
C TYR A 145 17.08 -1.26 5.71
N LEU A 146 17.09 -1.16 4.38
CA LEU A 146 18.13 -0.44 3.65
C LEU A 146 18.18 1.06 3.97
N LEU A 147 17.10 1.65 4.50
CA LEU A 147 17.06 3.03 5.00
C LEU A 147 17.38 3.11 6.51
N ASP A 148 17.91 2.05 7.12
CA ASP A 148 18.34 2.11 8.52
C ASP A 148 19.58 3.00 8.72
N LYS A 149 19.78 3.52 9.94
CA LYS A 149 20.86 4.46 10.26
C LYS A 149 22.23 3.83 10.06
N HIS A 150 22.34 2.51 10.15
CA HIS A 150 23.59 1.81 9.92
C HIS A 150 24.01 1.83 8.44
N PHE A 151 23.09 2.04 7.49
CA PHE A 151 23.43 2.23 6.07
C PHE A 151 23.64 3.70 5.68
N TYR A 152 23.71 4.61 6.67
CA TYR A 152 23.89 6.03 6.48
C TYR A 152 25.23 6.48 7.06
N ASP A 153 26.04 7.14 6.23
CA ASP A 153 27.20 7.90 6.70
C ASP A 153 27.39 9.13 5.81
N GLY A 154 27.17 10.32 6.38
CA GLY A 154 27.32 11.59 5.67
C GLY A 154 28.77 12.01 5.44
N SER A 155 29.72 11.37 6.11
CA SER A 155 31.16 11.65 5.99
C SER A 155 31.85 10.71 5.00
N ASN A 156 31.23 9.57 4.68
CA ASN A 156 31.82 8.55 3.82
C ASN A 156 31.04 8.40 2.51
N ASN A 157 31.65 8.85 1.41
CA ASN A 157 31.07 8.77 0.07
C ASN A 157 30.87 7.34 -0.45
N HIS A 158 31.39 6.30 0.21
CA HIS A 158 31.12 4.91 -0.14
C HIS A 158 29.72 4.46 0.30
N PHE A 159 29.10 5.11 1.29
CA PHE A 159 27.74 4.75 1.75
C PHE A 159 26.66 5.13 0.74
N LEU A 160 25.59 4.34 0.68
CA LEU A 160 24.50 4.60 -0.27
C LEU A 160 23.82 5.93 0.06
N TRP A 161 23.60 6.18 1.34
CA TRP A 161 23.03 7.42 1.86
C TRP A 161 24.13 8.30 2.48
N PRO A 162 24.07 9.62 2.30
CA PRO A 162 22.92 10.41 1.82
C PRO A 162 22.80 10.56 0.29
N ASN A 163 23.89 10.39 -0.46
CA ASN A 163 23.97 10.76 -1.89
C ASN A 163 22.95 10.02 -2.79
N GLY A 164 22.55 8.81 -2.41
CA GLY A 164 21.52 8.05 -3.13
C GLY A 164 20.11 8.62 -2.97
N LEU A 165 19.81 9.42 -1.92
CA LEU A 165 18.45 9.83 -1.59
C LEU A 165 17.80 10.62 -2.73
N SER A 166 18.49 11.62 -3.26
CA SER A 166 18.00 12.44 -4.38
C SER A 166 17.96 11.68 -5.72
N LYS A 167 18.70 10.56 -5.81
CA LYS A 167 18.68 9.69 -7.00
C LYS A 167 17.46 8.78 -7.00
N VAL A 168 17.15 8.17 -5.85
CA VAL A 168 15.99 7.29 -5.64
C VAL A 168 14.70 8.09 -5.57
N PHE A 169 14.68 9.17 -4.79
CA PHE A 169 13.50 10.00 -4.54
C PHE A 169 13.63 11.34 -5.26
N LYS A 170 12.84 11.52 -6.32
CA LYS A 170 12.83 12.76 -7.13
C LYS A 170 12.24 13.96 -6.38
N LYS A 171 11.50 13.70 -5.28
CA LYS A 171 11.08 14.70 -4.31
C LYS A 171 11.38 14.18 -2.91
N LEU A 172 11.93 15.04 -2.06
CA LEU A 172 12.24 14.70 -0.68
C LEU A 172 11.24 15.40 0.25
N PRO A 173 10.90 14.78 1.39
CA PRO A 173 10.05 15.42 2.39
C PRO A 173 10.70 16.71 2.90
N ARG A 174 9.84 17.68 3.24
CA ARG A 174 10.28 18.92 3.88
C ARG A 174 10.65 18.63 5.34
N VAL A 175 11.70 19.28 5.81
CA VAL A 175 12.16 19.16 7.19
C VAL A 175 12.39 20.55 7.76
N GLY A 176 11.89 20.81 8.97
CA GLY A 176 12.04 22.10 9.65
C GLY A 176 13.41 22.33 10.30
N VAL A 177 14.28 21.32 10.31
CA VAL A 177 15.62 21.41 10.91
C VAL A 177 16.67 21.86 9.88
N ARG A 178 17.70 22.58 10.34
CA ARG A 178 18.79 23.08 9.48
C ARG A 178 20.02 22.16 9.45
N LYS A 179 20.20 21.30 10.46
CA LYS A 179 21.32 20.36 10.56
C LYS A 179 20.87 18.96 10.15
N ASN A 180 21.77 18.18 9.54
CA ASN A 180 21.53 16.77 9.17
C ASN A 180 20.23 16.54 8.37
N VAL A 181 19.88 17.47 7.48
CA VAL A 181 18.61 17.45 6.73
C VAL A 181 18.37 16.11 6.04
N ALA A 182 19.38 15.59 5.34
CA ALA A 182 19.29 14.31 4.63
C ALA A 182 19.04 13.11 5.56
N PHE A 183 19.60 13.12 6.78
CA PHE A 183 19.35 12.10 7.78
C PHE A 183 17.87 12.09 8.20
N HIS A 184 17.31 13.27 8.50
CA HIS A 184 15.90 13.40 8.88
C HIS A 184 14.95 13.09 7.73
N GLN A 185 15.29 13.51 6.50
CA GLN A 185 14.52 13.14 5.31
C GLN A 185 14.44 11.63 5.14
N ARG A 186 15.58 10.95 5.33
CA ARG A 186 15.69 9.50 5.26
C ARG A 186 14.85 8.81 6.33
N ASP A 187 14.82 9.32 7.57
CA ASP A 187 13.94 8.80 8.62
C ASP A 187 12.45 8.98 8.30
N ILE A 188 12.04 10.12 7.74
CA ILE A 188 10.65 10.35 7.31
C ILE A 188 10.25 9.36 6.21
N ILE A 189 11.11 9.19 5.21
CA ILE A 189 10.90 8.24 4.11
C ILE A 189 10.77 6.81 4.66
N ARG A 190 11.68 6.42 5.55
CA ARG A 190 11.65 5.09 6.17
C ARG A 190 10.35 4.84 6.93
N ARG A 191 9.92 5.78 7.77
CA ARG A 191 8.64 5.67 8.52
C ARG A 191 7.46 5.54 7.57
N ARG A 192 7.44 6.30 6.47
CA ARG A 192 6.37 6.19 5.47
C ARG A 192 6.36 4.83 4.79
N ILE A 193 7.52 4.27 4.47
CA ILE A 193 7.66 2.91 3.90
C ILE A 193 7.18 1.86 4.91
N GLU A 194 7.52 2.01 6.20
CA GLU A 194 7.03 1.15 7.27
C GLU A 194 5.50 1.21 7.41
N GLU A 195 4.90 2.40 7.38
CA GLU A 195 3.44 2.58 7.42
C GLU A 195 2.75 1.85 6.26
N VAL A 196 3.28 1.98 5.04
CA VAL A 196 2.76 1.29 3.86
C VAL A 196 2.93 -0.23 4.00
N ARG A 197 4.07 -0.71 4.50
CA ARG A 197 4.32 -2.14 4.73
C ARG A 197 3.36 -2.73 5.76
N VAL A 198 3.16 -2.05 6.89
CA VAL A 198 2.24 -2.49 7.95
C VAL A 198 0.80 -2.54 7.43
N PHE A 199 0.39 -1.53 6.66
CA PHE A 199 -0.92 -1.53 6.01
C PHE A 199 -1.05 -2.67 4.99
N ARG A 200 -0.04 -2.88 4.14
CA ARG A 200 0.03 -4.00 3.18
C ARG A 200 -0.17 -5.34 3.88
N ASN A 201 0.61 -5.60 4.94
CA ASN A 201 0.56 -6.85 5.67
C ASN A 201 -0.85 -7.09 6.27
N ARG A 202 -1.47 -6.04 6.80
CA ARG A 202 -2.85 -6.09 7.33
C ARG A 202 -3.86 -6.49 6.27
N ILE A 203 -3.83 -5.83 5.11
CA ILE A 203 -4.78 -6.14 4.03
C ILE A 203 -4.54 -7.53 3.42
N SER A 204 -3.29 -8.02 3.36
CA SER A 204 -2.99 -9.38 2.87
C SER A 204 -3.48 -10.50 3.79
N HIS A 205 -3.69 -10.23 5.07
CA HIS A 205 -4.23 -11.20 6.03
C HIS A 205 -5.77 -11.15 6.16
N ASN A 206 -6.46 -10.41 5.29
CA ASN A 206 -7.91 -10.22 5.33
C ASN A 206 -8.41 -9.79 6.73
N GLU A 207 -7.61 -8.96 7.41
CA GLU A 207 -8.04 -8.23 8.60
C GLU A 207 -8.86 -7.01 8.19
N PRO A 208 -9.61 -6.38 9.13
CA PRO A 208 -10.09 -5.02 8.91
C PRO A 208 -8.93 -4.12 8.48
N ALA A 209 -9.14 -3.31 7.43
CA ALA A 209 -8.11 -2.42 6.90
C ALA A 209 -7.72 -1.30 7.89
N TRP A 210 -8.49 -1.10 8.95
CA TRP A 210 -8.24 -0.15 10.04
C TRP A 210 -7.95 -0.87 11.37
N ARG A 211 -7.51 -0.12 12.38
CA ARG A 211 -7.37 -0.62 13.76
C ARG A 211 -8.65 -0.35 14.54
N VAL A 212 -9.25 -1.40 15.11
CA VAL A 212 -10.55 -1.34 15.81
C VAL A 212 -10.56 -0.32 16.96
N ASN A 213 -9.46 -0.23 17.72
CA ASN A 213 -9.38 0.63 18.91
C ASN A 213 -9.28 2.14 18.59
N ASN A 214 -9.08 2.51 17.32
CA ASN A 214 -8.86 3.90 16.92
C ASN A 214 -10.09 4.53 16.26
N VAL A 215 -11.22 3.83 16.20
CA VAL A 215 -12.43 4.28 15.48
C VAL A 215 -13.66 4.06 16.35
N THR A 216 -14.54 5.06 16.39
CA THR A 216 -15.83 4.96 17.10
C THR A 216 -17.02 5.17 16.16
N ALA A 217 -16.78 5.76 14.98
CA ALA A 217 -17.78 5.99 13.95
C ALA A 217 -17.32 5.55 12.55
N LYS A 218 -18.29 5.50 11.64
CA LYS A 218 -18.09 5.18 10.22
C LYS A 218 -17.12 6.15 9.56
N GLU A 219 -17.25 7.42 9.90
CA GLU A 219 -16.48 8.54 9.38
C GLU A 219 -15.00 8.43 9.79
N ASP A 220 -14.71 7.94 11.01
CA ASP A 220 -13.34 7.71 11.47
C ASP A 220 -12.62 6.64 10.65
N VAL A 221 -13.33 5.58 10.29
CA VAL A 221 -12.80 4.51 9.44
C VAL A 221 -12.44 5.07 8.06
N ILE A 222 -13.35 5.85 7.46
CA ILE A 222 -13.14 6.48 6.16
C ILE A 222 -11.96 7.46 6.21
N SER A 223 -11.90 8.30 7.25
CA SER A 223 -10.79 9.24 7.47
C SER A 223 -9.45 8.50 7.60
N THR A 224 -9.40 7.47 8.46
CA THR A 224 -8.19 6.65 8.66
C THR A 224 -7.69 6.04 7.36
N LEU A 225 -8.59 5.46 6.55
CA LEU A 225 -8.20 4.84 5.27
C LEU A 225 -7.80 5.89 4.22
N THR A 226 -8.40 7.07 4.26
CA THR A 226 -8.03 8.20 3.40
C THR A 226 -6.63 8.71 3.75
N GLU A 227 -6.27 8.77 5.03
CA GLU A 227 -4.91 9.08 5.47
C GLU A 227 -3.89 8.04 4.96
N ARG A 228 -4.25 6.75 4.96
CA ARG A 228 -3.40 5.69 4.38
C ARG A 228 -3.20 5.88 2.88
N LEU A 229 -4.28 6.17 2.14
CA LEU A 229 -4.19 6.49 0.72
C LEU A 229 -3.28 7.70 0.47
N ASN A 230 -3.45 8.78 1.23
CA ASN A 230 -2.64 9.99 1.09
C ASN A 230 -1.16 9.71 1.35
N GLY A 231 -0.84 8.93 2.40
CA GLY A 231 0.54 8.52 2.67
C GLY A 231 1.15 7.68 1.55
N MET A 232 0.39 6.75 0.99
CA MET A 232 0.82 5.94 -0.16
C MET A 232 1.08 6.80 -1.41
N MET A 233 0.18 7.73 -1.73
CA MET A 233 0.34 8.65 -2.86
C MET A 233 1.50 9.63 -2.65
N GLU A 234 1.74 10.05 -1.40
CA GLU A 234 2.88 10.89 -1.04
C GLU A 234 4.21 10.14 -1.23
N LEU A 235 4.31 8.89 -0.76
CA LEU A 235 5.50 8.05 -0.99
C LEU A 235 5.76 7.89 -2.49
N LEU A 236 4.71 7.63 -3.27
CA LEU A 236 4.82 7.50 -4.72
C LEU A 236 5.27 8.81 -5.38
N PHE A 237 4.80 9.95 -4.88
CA PHE A 237 5.25 11.28 -5.32
C PHE A 237 6.72 11.53 -4.99
N TRP A 238 7.19 11.10 -3.82
CA TRP A 238 8.62 11.16 -3.47
C TRP A 238 9.47 10.33 -4.40
N ILE A 239 9.05 9.09 -4.70
CA ILE A 239 9.74 8.21 -5.65
C ILE A 239 9.75 8.86 -7.05
N SER A 240 8.59 9.24 -7.58
CA SER A 240 8.47 9.87 -8.89
C SER A 240 7.14 10.62 -9.04
N PRO A 241 7.16 11.96 -9.17
CA PRO A 241 5.95 12.75 -9.44
C PRO A 241 5.22 12.32 -10.72
N LYS A 242 5.97 11.94 -11.77
CA LYS A 242 5.39 11.47 -13.03
C LYS A 242 4.64 10.15 -12.84
N PHE A 243 5.18 9.23 -12.03
CA PHE A 243 4.52 7.95 -11.78
C PHE A 243 3.34 8.08 -10.81
N SER A 244 3.42 9.01 -9.84
CA SER A 244 2.27 9.42 -9.03
C SER A 244 1.14 9.99 -9.91
N GLN A 245 1.47 10.78 -10.94
CA GLN A 245 0.49 11.27 -11.90
C GLN A 245 -0.10 10.16 -12.76
N TYR A 246 0.72 9.24 -13.27
CA TYR A 246 0.24 8.05 -13.99
C TYR A 246 -0.82 7.27 -13.19
N VAL A 247 -0.59 7.03 -11.89
CA VAL A 247 -1.55 6.35 -11.01
C VAL A 247 -2.89 7.10 -10.88
N ARG A 248 -2.88 8.43 -10.93
CA ARG A 248 -4.10 9.25 -11.00
C ARG A 248 -4.80 9.10 -12.33
N ASP A 249 -4.06 9.24 -13.43
CA ASP A 249 -4.61 9.25 -14.79
C ASP A 249 -5.28 7.91 -15.15
N VAL A 250 -4.70 6.79 -14.71
CA VAL A 250 -5.29 5.44 -14.90
C VAL A 250 -6.41 5.12 -13.91
N GLY A 251 -6.74 6.03 -12.99
CA GLY A 251 -7.91 5.96 -12.12
C GLY A 251 -7.79 5.09 -10.87
N ILE A 252 -6.59 4.63 -10.50
CA ILE A 252 -6.39 3.82 -9.29
C ILE A 252 -6.75 4.62 -8.04
N GLU A 253 -6.27 5.87 -7.94
CA GLU A 253 -6.59 6.73 -6.79
C GLU A 253 -8.11 7.02 -6.72
N ALA A 254 -8.73 7.34 -7.85
CA ALA A 254 -10.17 7.60 -7.94
C ALA A 254 -10.99 6.38 -7.51
N ARG A 255 -10.59 5.17 -7.93
CA ARG A 255 -11.26 3.93 -7.55
C ARG A 255 -11.21 3.67 -6.04
N ILE A 256 -10.06 3.92 -5.42
CA ILE A 256 -9.92 3.80 -3.96
C ILE A 256 -10.81 4.83 -3.26
N LYS A 257 -10.72 6.11 -3.65
CA LYS A 257 -11.56 7.19 -3.10
C LYS A 257 -13.05 6.88 -3.19
N GLN A 258 -13.51 6.30 -4.30
CA GLN A 258 -14.89 5.84 -4.45
C GLN A 258 -15.27 4.82 -3.36
N MET A 259 -14.43 3.80 -3.11
CA MET A 259 -14.71 2.81 -2.05
C MET A 259 -14.64 3.39 -0.64
N LEU A 260 -13.89 4.48 -0.47
CA LEU A 260 -13.82 5.27 0.75
C LEU A 260 -14.92 6.34 0.83
N HIS A 261 -15.94 6.30 -0.02
CA HIS A 261 -17.09 7.18 0.12
C HIS A 261 -18.13 6.59 1.09
N LEU A 262 -18.73 7.43 1.93
CA LEU A 262 -19.73 6.99 2.91
C LEU A 262 -20.96 6.36 2.22
N VAL A 263 -21.36 6.91 1.07
CA VAL A 263 -22.46 6.36 0.24
C VAL A 263 -22.14 4.93 -0.21
N GLU A 264 -20.91 4.64 -0.62
CA GLU A 264 -20.50 3.29 -1.01
C GLU A 264 -20.50 2.34 0.18
N MET A 265 -20.03 2.77 1.35
CA MET A 265 -20.09 1.93 2.55
C MET A 265 -21.55 1.64 2.96
N ASN A 266 -22.40 2.66 2.96
CA ASN A 266 -23.83 2.54 3.28
C ASN A 266 -24.56 1.63 2.29
N ARG A 267 -24.15 1.62 1.01
CA ARG A 267 -24.67 0.68 0.00
C ARG A 267 -24.46 -0.78 0.40
N TYR A 268 -23.24 -1.14 0.82
CA TYR A 268 -22.98 -2.50 1.30
C TYR A 268 -23.86 -2.85 2.51
N MET A 269 -24.10 -1.88 3.39
CA MET A 269 -24.95 -2.00 4.58
C MET A 269 -26.45 -1.84 4.32
N GLN A 270 -26.89 -1.73 3.05
CA GLN A 270 -28.31 -1.55 2.66
C GLN A 270 -28.98 -0.28 3.20
N SER A 271 -28.21 0.76 3.47
CA SER A 271 -28.72 2.07 3.89
C SER A 271 -28.45 3.15 2.83
N PHE A 272 -28.58 2.78 1.55
CA PHE A 272 -28.35 3.71 0.43
C PHE A 272 -29.67 4.29 -0.08
N GLU A 273 -29.60 5.54 -0.53
CA GLU A 273 -30.73 6.25 -1.13
C GLU A 273 -30.85 5.89 -2.62
N ARG A 274 -32.09 5.95 -3.11
CA ARG A 274 -32.41 5.84 -4.53
C ARG A 274 -32.99 7.17 -4.99
N HIS A 275 -32.49 7.67 -6.11
CA HIS A 275 -32.98 8.91 -6.70
C HIS A 275 -34.08 8.59 -7.72
N GLU A 276 -35.24 9.20 -7.57
CA GLU A 276 -36.28 9.15 -8.60
C GLU A 276 -35.92 10.14 -9.72
N ILE A 277 -35.99 9.67 -10.97
CA ILE A 277 -35.68 10.45 -12.16
C ILE A 277 -36.98 10.61 -12.95
N ASN A 278 -37.49 11.84 -12.95
CA ASN A 278 -38.77 12.17 -13.59
C ASN A 278 -38.57 12.74 -15.00
N ASP A 279 -37.41 13.33 -15.26
CA ASP A 279 -37.05 13.96 -16.52
C ASP A 279 -35.54 13.81 -16.80
N ILE A 280 -35.11 14.26 -17.98
CA ILE A 280 -33.72 14.17 -18.42
C ILE A 280 -32.80 15.11 -17.64
N ASP A 281 -33.31 16.25 -17.17
CA ASP A 281 -32.53 17.23 -16.42
C ASP A 281 -32.12 16.68 -15.04
N ASN A 282 -33.03 15.96 -14.36
CA ASN A 282 -32.73 15.22 -13.13
C ASN A 282 -31.60 14.19 -13.36
N LEU A 283 -31.59 13.52 -14.51
CA LEU A 283 -30.55 12.55 -14.84
C LEU A 283 -29.20 13.22 -15.10
N ILE A 284 -29.20 14.36 -15.79
CA ILE A 284 -28.01 15.16 -16.05
C ILE A 284 -27.42 15.69 -14.73
N ASP A 285 -28.25 16.24 -13.86
CA ASP A 285 -27.82 16.72 -12.53
C ASP A 285 -27.24 15.59 -11.69
N LEU A 286 -27.90 14.42 -11.69
CA LEU A 286 -27.40 13.24 -11.00
C LEU A 286 -26.06 12.78 -11.58
N ALA A 287 -25.90 12.77 -12.91
CA ALA A 287 -24.64 12.42 -13.56
C ALA A 287 -23.51 13.39 -13.22
N ASN A 288 -23.79 14.71 -13.22
CA ASN A 288 -22.83 15.74 -12.83
C ASN A 288 -22.39 15.57 -11.37
N ARG A 289 -23.33 15.29 -10.46
CA ARG A 289 -23.04 15.01 -9.06
C ARG A 289 -22.20 13.75 -8.88
N VAL A 290 -22.58 12.66 -9.54
CA VAL A 290 -21.84 11.37 -9.51
C VAL A 290 -20.39 11.55 -9.98
N ASN A 291 -20.16 12.33 -11.04
CA ASN A 291 -18.83 12.60 -11.56
C ASN A 291 -17.99 13.47 -10.61
N SER A 292 -18.57 14.53 -10.06
CA SER A 292 -17.88 15.46 -9.17
C SER A 292 -17.59 14.88 -7.79
N GLU A 293 -18.52 14.12 -7.21
CA GLU A 293 -18.39 13.51 -5.87
C GLU A 293 -17.72 12.13 -5.91
N ASN A 294 -17.51 11.55 -7.09
CA ASN A 294 -16.82 10.28 -7.30
C ASN A 294 -17.45 9.08 -6.53
N HIS A 295 -18.77 8.99 -6.46
CA HIS A 295 -19.47 7.83 -5.91
C HIS A 295 -20.59 7.35 -6.84
N ARG A 296 -21.00 6.08 -6.70
CA ARG A 296 -22.10 5.55 -7.51
C ARG A 296 -23.43 6.02 -6.94
N CYS A 297 -24.40 6.19 -7.81
CA CYS A 297 -25.78 6.46 -7.44
C CYS A 297 -26.70 5.42 -8.05
N TYR A 298 -27.73 5.06 -7.30
CA TYR A 298 -28.82 4.24 -7.77
C TYR A 298 -30.00 5.14 -8.07
N PHE A 299 -30.66 4.87 -9.17
CA PHE A 299 -31.80 5.66 -9.58
C PHE A 299 -32.93 4.77 -10.07
N ASN A 300 -34.11 5.36 -10.17
CA ASN A 300 -35.31 4.73 -10.66
C ASN A 300 -35.92 5.63 -11.75
N VAL A 301 -36.22 5.04 -12.90
CA VAL A 301 -36.98 5.69 -13.98
C VAL A 301 -38.19 4.81 -14.27
N SER A 302 -39.38 5.29 -13.90
CA SER A 302 -40.65 4.60 -14.18
C SER A 302 -40.67 3.13 -13.72
N GLY A 303 -40.12 2.85 -12.54
CA GLY A 303 -40.04 1.50 -11.97
C GLY A 303 -38.83 0.68 -12.43
N LYS A 304 -37.99 1.20 -13.33
CA LYS A 304 -36.74 0.54 -13.76
C LYS A 304 -35.56 1.04 -12.94
N LEU A 305 -34.87 0.11 -12.30
CA LEU A 305 -33.67 0.39 -11.53
C LEU A 305 -32.46 0.59 -12.44
N GLY A 306 -31.73 1.67 -12.21
CA GLY A 306 -30.48 2.00 -12.89
C GLY A 306 -29.35 2.31 -11.90
N ILE A 307 -28.13 2.32 -12.44
CA ILE A 307 -26.93 2.73 -11.70
C ILE A 307 -26.13 3.71 -12.55
N LEU A 308 -25.70 4.80 -11.93
CA LEU A 308 -24.70 5.71 -12.50
C LEU A 308 -23.37 5.47 -11.80
N VAL A 309 -22.33 5.37 -12.62
CA VAL A 309 -20.94 5.19 -12.18
C VAL A 309 -20.15 6.41 -12.64
N PRO A 310 -19.29 7.00 -11.78
CA PRO A 310 -18.45 8.13 -12.15
C PRO A 310 -17.56 7.84 -13.36
N CYS A 311 -17.47 8.82 -14.25
CA CYS A 311 -16.53 8.90 -15.37
C CYS A 311 -15.64 10.14 -15.19
N ASN A 312 -14.65 10.03 -14.30
CA ASN A 312 -13.82 11.17 -13.86
C ASN A 312 -12.31 10.89 -13.97
N THR A 313 -11.91 9.90 -14.76
CA THR A 313 -10.51 9.59 -15.01
C THR A 313 -10.24 9.54 -16.51
N SER A 314 -9.04 9.94 -16.91
CA SER A 314 -8.63 10.06 -18.33
C SER A 314 -8.68 8.73 -19.08
N LEU A 315 -8.59 7.60 -18.37
CA LEU A 315 -8.69 6.25 -18.94
C LEU A 315 -10.14 5.78 -19.13
N LEU A 316 -11.11 6.41 -18.45
CA LEU A 316 -12.54 6.07 -18.51
C LEU A 316 -13.36 7.07 -19.34
N GLN A 317 -12.79 8.24 -19.67
CA GLN A 317 -13.28 9.19 -20.67
C GLN A 317 -12.93 8.72 -22.08
#